data_AF-A0A1Z5L3M4-F1
#
_entry.id   AF-A0A1Z5L3M4-F1
#
_cell.length_a   1.000
_cell.length_b   1.000
_cell.length_c   1.000
_cell.angle_alpha   90.00
_cell.angle_beta   90.00
_cell.angle_gamma   90.00
#
_symmetry.space_group_name_H-M   'P 1'
#
loop_
_entity.id
_entity.type
_entity.pdbx_description
1 polymer ?
#
loop_
_entity_poly.entity_id
_entity_poly.type
_entity_poly.pdbx_seq_one_letter_code
_entity_poly.pdbx_strand_id
1 'polypeptide(L)'
;MNIFSHSTAVALRTMATEYNWPQHMLVTASFIEQVIRWFNLMCSRHPVMALSLHDSEKHKEAGSFLEDFMTMFSRIKVGNGAFKPCQAGVKMSTTSMLQLQDHLLKDLSFDLVLTSRFTHDSLENFFSTVRQRKCRSDTT
;
A
#
# COMPACT_ATOMS: atom_id res chain seq x y z
N MET A 1 3.57 3.73 8.98
CA MET A 1 2.23 4.35 8.91
C MET A 1 1.53 4.03 10.22
N ASN A 2 1.34 5.01 11.12
CA ASN A 2 0.94 4.72 12.51
C ASN A 2 -0.58 4.58 12.70
N ILE A 3 -1.37 5.25 11.85
CA ILE A 3 -2.84 5.20 11.93
C ILE A 3 -3.36 3.92 11.27
N PHE A 4 -2.91 3.64 10.05
CA PHE A 4 -3.22 2.39 9.35
C PHE A 4 -2.18 1.34 9.70
N SER A 5 -2.40 0.67 10.81
CA SER A 5 -1.52 -0.39 11.31
C SER A 5 -2.32 -1.62 11.69
N HIS A 6 -1.67 -2.78 11.68
CA HIS A 6 -2.29 -4.02 12.14
C HIS A 6 -2.73 -3.90 13.61
N SER A 7 -1.91 -3.29 14.46
CA SER A 7 -2.24 -3.03 15.86
C SER A 7 -3.49 -2.19 16.03
N THR A 8 -3.66 -1.15 15.20
CA THR A 8 -4.87 -0.29 15.23
C THR A 8 -6.12 -1.08 14.85
N ALA A 9 -6.04 -1.94 13.82
CA ALA A 9 -7.16 -2.77 13.41
C ALA A 9 -7.56 -3.80 14.48
N VAL A 10 -6.57 -4.48 15.09
CA VAL A 10 -6.79 -5.43 16.17
C VAL A 10 -7.42 -4.74 17.38
N ALA A 11 -6.88 -3.59 17.79
CA ALA A 11 -7.44 -2.81 18.89
C ALA A 11 -8.90 -2.43 18.63
N LEU A 12 -9.24 -1.94 17.44
CA LEU A 12 -10.63 -1.60 17.08
C LEU A 12 -11.57 -2.81 17.13
N ARG A 13 -11.10 -4.00 16.71
CA ARG A 13 -11.88 -5.23 16.85
C ARG A 13 -12.10 -5.59 18.31
N THR A 14 -11.04 -5.62 19.11
CA THR A 14 -11.11 -5.90 20.54
C THR A 14 -12.09 -4.96 21.24
N MET A 15 -12.04 -3.65 20.95
CA MET A 15 -12.99 -2.69 21.53
C MET A 15 -14.44 -2.98 21.12
N ALA A 16 -14.68 -3.36 19.86
CA ALA A 16 -16.01 -3.69 19.36
C ALA A 16 -16.56 -5.01 19.91
N THR A 17 -15.70 -6.01 20.15
CA THR A 17 -16.11 -7.35 20.60
C THR A 17 -16.17 -7.48 22.12
N GLU A 18 -15.22 -6.87 22.84
CA GLU A 18 -15.07 -7.05 24.30
C GLU A 18 -15.58 -5.86 25.11
N TYR A 19 -15.54 -4.65 24.55
CA TYR A 19 -15.87 -3.41 25.26
C TYR A 19 -17.18 -2.77 24.76
N ASN A 20 -18.00 -3.52 24.02
CA ASN A 20 -19.32 -3.10 23.55
C ASN A 20 -19.33 -1.82 22.70
N TRP A 21 -18.23 -1.52 22.00
CA TRP A 21 -18.20 -0.42 21.04
C TRP A 21 -19.11 -0.68 19.84
N PRO A 22 -19.53 0.37 19.10
CA PRO A 22 -20.40 0.21 17.95
C PRO A 22 -19.85 -0.78 16.91
N GLN A 23 -20.73 -1.66 16.40
CA GLN A 23 -20.35 -2.71 15.45
C GLN A 23 -19.74 -2.20 14.13
N HIS A 24 -20.05 -0.95 13.73
CA HIS A 24 -19.41 -0.34 12.56
C HIS A 24 -17.88 -0.20 12.70
N MET A 25 -17.34 -0.27 13.92
CA MET A 25 -15.90 -0.30 14.17
C MET A 25 -15.22 -1.54 13.56
N LEU A 26 -15.93 -2.67 13.46
CA LEU A 26 -15.41 -3.87 12.78
C LEU A 26 -15.16 -3.62 11.29
N VAL A 27 -16.05 -2.85 10.65
CA VAL A 27 -15.91 -2.45 9.25
C VAL A 27 -14.68 -1.57 9.08
N THR A 28 -14.50 -0.59 9.97
CA THR A 28 -13.30 0.27 9.99
C THR A 28 -12.02 -0.55 10.19
N ALA A 29 -12.02 -1.51 11.12
CA ALA A 29 -10.89 -2.39 11.34
C ALA A 29 -10.54 -3.21 10.08
N SER A 30 -11.55 -3.81 9.44
CA SER A 30 -11.37 -4.55 8.19
C SER A 30 -10.84 -3.66 7.05
N PHE A 31 -11.33 -2.42 6.94
CA PHE A 31 -10.81 -1.46 5.98
C PHE A 31 -9.33 -1.14 6.24
N ILE A 32 -8.95 -0.88 7.49
CA ILE A 32 -7.57 -0.59 7.86
C ILE A 32 -6.65 -1.76 7.49
N GLU A 33 -7.08 -3.00 7.71
CA GLU A 33 -6.30 -4.20 7.32
C GLU A 33 -6.08 -4.31 5.82
N GLN A 34 -7.12 -4.03 5.03
CA GLN A 34 -7.00 -4.04 3.57
C GLN A 34 -6.00 -2.96 3.11
N VAL A 35 -6.08 -1.75 3.67
CA VAL A 35 -5.17 -0.66 3.33
C VAL A 35 -3.71 -0.98 3.70
N ILE A 36 -3.46 -1.50 4.90
CA ILE A 36 -2.08 -1.84 5.31
C ILE A 36 -1.51 -3.01 4.51
N ARG A 37 -2.34 -4.02 4.18
CA ARG A 37 -1.91 -5.14 3.32
C ARG A 37 -1.55 -4.66 1.92
N TRP A 38 -2.38 -3.81 1.32
CA TRP A 38 -2.08 -3.17 0.03
C TRP A 38 -0.80 -2.34 0.09
N PHE A 39 -0.66 -1.49 1.12
CA PHE A 39 0.53 -0.66 1.29
C PHE A 39 1.81 -1.50 1.41
N ASN A 40 1.77 -2.58 2.20
CA ASN A 40 2.93 -3.47 2.36
C ASN A 40 3.33 -4.15 1.06
N LEU A 41 2.37 -4.55 0.21
CA LEU A 41 2.64 -5.13 -1.11
C LEU A 41 3.22 -4.09 -2.07
N MET A 42 2.65 -2.88 -2.11
CA MET A 42 3.07 -1.80 -3.01
C MET A 42 4.39 -1.13 -2.61
N CYS A 43 4.80 -1.24 -1.35
CA CYS A 43 6.00 -0.61 -0.79
C CYS A 43 7.00 -1.65 -0.22
N SER A 44 6.94 -2.90 -0.66
CA SER A 44 7.79 -3.96 -0.12
C SER A 44 9.27 -3.70 -0.42
N ARG A 45 10.07 -3.78 0.64
CA ARG A 45 11.55 -3.70 0.60
C ARG A 45 12.22 -5.07 0.67
N HIS A 46 11.43 -6.12 0.94
CA HIS A 46 11.96 -7.46 1.16
C HIS A 46 11.51 -8.40 0.03
N PRO A 47 12.43 -9.19 -0.56
CA PRO A 47 12.11 -10.17 -1.60
C PRO A 47 11.02 -11.17 -1.20
N VAL A 48 10.91 -11.47 0.10
CA VAL A 48 10.00 -12.49 0.66
C VAL A 48 8.53 -12.08 0.57
N MET A 49 8.24 -10.78 0.60
CA MET A 49 6.88 -10.23 0.51
C MET A 49 6.55 -9.71 -0.89
N ALA A 50 7.58 -9.42 -1.67
CA ALA A 50 7.43 -8.87 -2.99
C ALA A 50 7.20 -10.03 -3.95
N LEU A 51 5.94 -10.26 -4.36
CA LEU A 51 5.56 -10.53 -5.74
C LEU A 51 6.66 -11.26 -6.57
N SER A 52 7.17 -12.39 -6.07
CA SER A 52 8.31 -13.10 -6.67
C SER A 52 7.84 -14.49 -7.05
N LEU A 53 8.42 -15.02 -8.13
CA LEU A 53 8.08 -16.34 -8.63
C LEU A 53 8.60 -17.49 -7.76
N HIS A 54 9.38 -17.18 -6.70
CA HIS A 54 9.86 -18.18 -5.76
C HIS A 54 8.73 -18.92 -5.03
N ASP A 55 7.58 -18.26 -4.83
CA ASP A 55 6.39 -18.86 -4.23
C ASP A 55 5.16 -18.49 -5.09
N SER A 56 4.86 -19.36 -6.07
CA SER A 56 3.82 -19.14 -7.08
C SER A 56 2.43 -18.94 -6.47
N GLU A 57 2.12 -19.64 -5.37
CA GLU A 57 0.84 -19.52 -4.67
C GLU A 57 0.71 -18.16 -3.99
N LYS A 58 1.74 -17.72 -3.25
CA LYS A 58 1.74 -16.37 -2.63
C LYS A 58 1.67 -15.26 -3.66
N HIS A 59 2.33 -15.44 -4.80
CA HIS A 59 2.27 -14.47 -5.89
C HIS A 59 0.84 -14.35 -6.45
N LYS A 60 0.17 -15.47 -6.70
CA LYS A 60 -1.22 -15.49 -7.16
C LYS A 60 -2.19 -14.92 -6.14
N GLU A 61 -2.01 -15.25 -4.85
CA GLU A 61 -2.81 -14.70 -3.76
C GLU A 61 -2.65 -13.18 -3.66
N ALA A 62 -1.42 -12.68 -3.76
CA ALA A 62 -1.13 -11.25 -3.75
C ALA A 62 -1.75 -10.54 -4.96
N GLY A 63 -1.68 -11.13 -6.16
CA GLY A 63 -2.32 -10.60 -7.37
C GLY A 63 -3.84 -10.49 -7.22
N SER A 64 -4.49 -11.58 -6.81
CA SER A 64 -5.95 -11.60 -6.54
C SER A 64 -6.35 -10.55 -5.51
N PHE A 65 -5.59 -10.45 -4.41
CA PHE A 65 -5.84 -9.46 -3.38
C PHE A 65 -5.75 -8.02 -3.93
N LEU A 66 -4.76 -7.73 -4.78
CA LEU A 66 -4.61 -6.39 -5.38
C LEU A 66 -5.78 -6.05 -6.31
N GLU A 67 -6.29 -7.02 -7.08
CA GLU A 67 -7.49 -6.86 -7.92
C GLU A 67 -8.76 -6.61 -7.09
N ASP A 68 -8.93 -7.39 -6.02
CA ASP A 68 -10.04 -7.22 -5.07
C ASP A 68 -9.96 -5.85 -4.37
N PHE A 69 -8.76 -5.43 -3.96
CA PHE A 69 -8.53 -4.13 -3.34
C PHE A 69 -8.87 -2.98 -4.28
N MET A 70 -8.45 -3.04 -5.55
CA MET A 70 -8.82 -2.04 -6.56
C MET A 70 -10.35 -1.95 -6.72
N THR A 71 -11.01 -3.10 -6.77
CA THR A 71 -12.47 -3.19 -6.95
C THR A 71 -13.19 -2.61 -5.74
N MET A 72 -12.79 -2.97 -4.53
CA MET A 72 -13.31 -2.39 -3.30
C MET A 72 -13.08 -0.87 -3.29
N PHE A 73 -11.85 -0.41 -3.48
CA PHE A 73 -11.50 1.02 -3.34
C PHE A 73 -12.21 1.91 -4.37
N SER A 74 -12.45 1.38 -5.57
CA SER A 74 -13.22 2.06 -6.62
C SER A 74 -14.71 2.22 -6.27
N ARG A 75 -15.25 1.36 -5.40
CA ARG A 75 -16.65 1.39 -4.96
C ARG A 75 -16.88 2.18 -3.68
N ILE A 76 -15.82 2.57 -2.96
CA ILE A 76 -15.92 3.37 -1.74
C ILE A 76 -16.50 4.75 -2.09
N LYS A 77 -17.44 5.21 -1.26
CA LYS A 77 -17.99 6.56 -1.35
C LYS A 77 -17.09 7.53 -0.61
N VAL A 78 -16.43 8.44 -1.33
CA VAL A 78 -15.61 9.51 -0.73
C VAL A 78 -16.35 10.85 -0.81
N GLY A 79 -16.70 11.42 0.35
CA GLY A 79 -17.46 12.67 0.44
C GLY A 79 -18.84 12.57 -0.22
N ASN A 80 -19.08 13.39 -1.25
CA ASN A 80 -20.34 13.38 -2.00
C ASN A 80 -20.56 12.10 -2.84
N GLY A 81 -19.56 11.22 -2.94
CA GLY A 81 -19.65 9.98 -3.72
C GLY A 81 -19.32 10.12 -5.20
N ALA A 82 -18.93 11.32 -5.64
CA ALA A 82 -18.28 11.46 -6.94
C ALA A 82 -16.89 10.81 -6.91
N PHE A 83 -16.51 10.17 -8.01
CA PHE A 83 -15.20 9.54 -8.16
C PHE A 83 -14.08 10.54 -7.90
N LYS A 84 -13.14 10.19 -7.02
CA LYS A 84 -12.06 11.08 -6.58
C LYS A 84 -10.72 10.69 -7.22
N PRO A 85 -9.80 11.66 -7.39
CA PRO A 85 -8.45 11.39 -7.88
C PRO A 85 -7.70 10.33 -7.07
N CYS A 86 -7.95 10.20 -5.76
CA CYS A 86 -7.34 9.14 -4.96
C CYS A 86 -7.77 7.73 -5.38
N GLN A 87 -9.03 7.55 -5.82
CA GLN A 87 -9.54 6.27 -6.33
C GLN A 87 -8.91 5.95 -7.69
N ALA A 88 -8.78 6.95 -8.56
CA ALA A 88 -8.02 6.83 -9.79
C ALA A 88 -6.56 6.43 -9.52
N GLY A 89 -5.93 7.10 -8.56
CA GLY A 89 -4.54 6.86 -8.17
C GLY A 89 -4.28 5.44 -7.70
N VAL A 90 -5.13 4.91 -6.80
CA VAL A 90 -5.04 3.52 -6.33
C VAL A 90 -5.22 2.53 -7.48
N LYS A 91 -6.21 2.76 -8.35
CA LYS A 91 -6.46 1.87 -9.50
C LYS A 91 -5.28 1.88 -10.47
N MET A 92 -4.79 3.05 -10.84
CA MET A 92 -3.67 3.21 -11.78
C MET A 92 -2.38 2.63 -11.20
N SER A 93 -2.01 2.97 -9.97
CA SER A 93 -0.77 2.48 -9.36
C SER A 93 -0.76 0.96 -9.25
N THR A 94 -1.87 0.37 -8.82
CA THR A 94 -1.99 -1.09 -8.67
C THR A 94 -1.97 -1.79 -10.03
N THR A 95 -2.71 -1.28 -11.02
CA THR A 95 -2.72 -1.85 -12.39
C THR A 95 -1.33 -1.80 -13.01
N SER A 96 -0.66 -0.64 -12.94
CA SER A 96 0.69 -0.47 -13.48
C SER A 96 1.70 -1.39 -12.78
N MET A 97 1.58 -1.57 -11.46
CA MET A 97 2.47 -2.46 -10.72
C MET A 97 2.30 -3.93 -11.15
N LEU A 98 1.05 -4.42 -11.26
CA LEU A 98 0.77 -5.78 -11.71
C LEU A 98 1.34 -6.03 -13.12
N GLN A 99 1.07 -5.11 -14.05
CA GLN A 99 1.56 -5.23 -15.43
C GLN A 99 3.08 -5.16 -15.51
N LEU A 100 3.70 -4.24 -14.78
CA LEU A 100 5.15 -4.07 -14.77
C LEU A 100 5.84 -5.27 -14.15
N GLN A 101 5.30 -5.78 -13.04
CA GLN A 101 5.82 -6.96 -12.38
C GLN A 101 5.76 -8.19 -13.32
N ASP A 102 4.63 -8.40 -14.00
CA ASP A 102 4.49 -9.46 -14.99
C ASP A 102 5.53 -9.34 -16.12
N HIS A 103 5.71 -8.14 -16.67
CA HIS A 103 6.70 -7.89 -17.72
C HIS A 103 8.14 -8.16 -17.24
N LEU A 104 8.51 -7.66 -16.06
CA LEU A 104 9.85 -7.85 -15.51
C LEU A 104 10.15 -9.33 -15.22
N LEU A 105 9.19 -10.06 -14.65
CA LEU A 105 9.41 -11.44 -14.23
C LEU A 105 9.29 -12.43 -15.39
N LYS A 106 8.28 -12.28 -16.27
CA LYS A 106 8.00 -13.23 -17.35
C LYS A 106 8.78 -12.92 -18.61
N ASP A 107 8.81 -11.66 -19.04
CA ASP A 107 9.40 -11.29 -20.33
C ASP A 107 10.90 -11.02 -20.21
N LEU A 108 11.34 -10.41 -19.10
CA LEU A 108 12.74 -10.06 -18.86
C LEU A 108 13.48 -11.02 -17.91
N SER A 109 12.78 -12.03 -17.37
CA SER A 109 13.36 -13.08 -16.53
C SER A 109 14.12 -12.57 -15.30
N PHE A 110 13.66 -11.49 -14.67
CA PHE A 110 14.18 -11.06 -13.38
C PHE A 110 13.72 -12.01 -12.26
N ASP A 111 14.57 -12.27 -11.28
CA ASP A 111 14.24 -13.15 -10.15
C ASP A 111 13.23 -12.53 -9.17
N LEU A 112 13.29 -11.20 -9.00
CA LEU A 112 12.47 -10.48 -8.03
C LEU A 112 12.24 -9.02 -8.46
N VAL A 113 11.13 -8.45 -7.98
CA VAL A 113 10.78 -7.04 -8.20
C VAL A 113 10.57 -6.37 -6.84
N LEU A 114 11.39 -5.39 -6.48
CA LEU A 114 11.23 -4.63 -5.23
C LEU A 114 10.28 -3.46 -5.45
N THR A 115 9.03 -3.60 -5.02
CA THR A 115 7.98 -2.60 -5.25
C THR A 115 8.27 -1.25 -4.59
N SER A 116 9.02 -1.24 -3.48
CA SER A 116 9.52 -0.01 -2.82
C SER A 116 10.32 0.92 -3.73
N ARG A 117 10.93 0.42 -4.82
CA ARG A 117 11.71 1.24 -5.77
C ARG A 117 10.88 2.07 -6.73
N PHE A 118 9.57 1.79 -6.82
CA PHE A 118 8.65 2.57 -7.63
C PHE A 118 7.97 3.70 -6.85
N THR A 119 8.36 3.89 -5.58
CA THR A 119 7.90 5.00 -4.75
C THR A 119 8.81 6.21 -4.89
N HIS A 120 8.28 7.40 -4.60
CA HIS A 120 9.07 8.63 -4.62
C HIS A 120 9.88 8.88 -3.35
N ASP A 121 9.86 7.97 -2.37
CA ASP A 121 10.56 8.08 -1.08
C ASP A 121 12.04 8.49 -1.25
N SER A 122 12.73 7.92 -2.23
CA SER A 122 14.15 8.20 -2.47
C SER A 122 14.38 9.65 -2.93
N LEU A 123 13.48 10.19 -3.75
CA LEU A 123 13.54 11.58 -4.21
C LEU A 123 13.19 12.55 -3.07
N GLU A 124 12.17 12.23 -2.27
CA GLU A 124 11.79 13.04 -1.12
C GLU A 124 12.89 13.11 -0.06
N ASN A 125 13.57 11.98 0.19
CA ASN A 125 14.74 11.93 1.06
C ASN A 125 15.88 12.79 0.52
N PHE A 126 16.14 12.73 -0.79
CA PHE A 126 17.15 13.58 -1.44
C PHE A 126 16.83 15.07 -1.29
N PHE A 127 15.61 15.50 -1.61
CA PHE A 127 15.20 16.89 -1.44
C PHE A 127 15.26 17.35 0.02
N SER A 128 15.03 16.45 0.97
CA SER A 128 15.18 16.76 2.39
C SER A 128 16.64 17.04 2.75
N THR A 129 17.59 16.26 2.24
CA THR A 129 19.02 16.54 2.39
C THR A 129 19.43 17.87 1.74
N VAL A 130 18.92 18.18 0.53
CA VAL A 130 19.21 19.45 -0.15
C VAL A 130 18.68 20.65 0.65
N ARG A 131 17.45 20.56 1.17
CA ARG A 131 16.86 21.61 2.02
C ARG A 131 17.63 21.82 3.31
N GLN A 132 18.07 20.74 3.96
CA GLN A 132 18.89 20.82 5.19
C GLN A 132 20.22 21.55 4.97
N ARG A 133 20.84 21.40 3.79
CA ARG A 133 22.09 22.11 3.47
C ARG A 133 21.90 23.61 3.34
N LYS A 134 20.82 24.06 2.68
CA LYS A 134 20.49 25.49 2.57
C LYS A 134 20.19 26.15 3.92
N CYS A 135 19.49 25.44 4.81
CA CYS A 135 19.15 26.02 6.12
C CYS A 135 20.38 26.22 7.03
N ARG A 136 21.47 25.47 6.81
CA ARG A 136 22.75 25.64 7.52
C ARG A 136 23.61 26.78 6.98
N SER A 137 23.44 27.18 5.73
CA SER A 137 24.22 28.27 5.12
C SER A 137 23.69 29.67 5.46
N ASP A 138 22.47 29.80 5.98
CA ASP A 138 21.86 31.08 6.37
C ASP A 138 22.18 31.48 7.82
N THR A 139 23.07 30.76 8.52
CA THR A 139 23.44 30.99 9.93
C THR A 139 24.92 31.37 10.15
N THR A 140 25.62 31.74 9.08
CA THR A 140 27.01 32.24 9.09
C THR A 140 27.11 33.46 8.20
#